data_AF-R1II00-F1
#
_entry.id   AF-R1II00-F1
#
_cell.length_a   1.000
_cell.length_b   1.000
_cell.length_c   1.000
_cell.angle_alpha   90.00
_cell.angle_beta   90.00
_cell.angle_gamma   90.00
#
_symmetry.space_group_name_H-M   'P 1'
#
loop_
_entity.id
_entity.type
_entity.pdbx_description
1 polymer ?
#
loop_
_entity_poly.entity_id
_entity_poly.type
_entity_poly.pdbx_seq_one_letter_code
_entity_poly.pdbx_strand_id
1 'polypeptide(L)'
;MFKRRLFVALGIAGVVGATVLNPAAAQAASLTCIGTSFAGTLGTDQSICNGNHYVTMQTNGDLVLREGPSGRACYASGTRGANAAATFNQNIVGTPYVDIVSPSQGRIGRIMGAHRTPHLATNASVNSRGEFWIGYKKIGYC
;
A
#
# COMPACT_ATOMS: atom_id res chain seq x y z
N MET A 1 42.76 58.84 21.30
CA MET A 1 41.41 58.60 20.76
C MET A 1 41.49 57.45 19.76
N PHE A 2 41.21 56.21 20.20
CA PHE A 2 41.24 55.01 19.37
C PHE A 2 39.82 54.63 18.96
N LYS A 3 39.53 54.53 17.66
CA LYS A 3 38.22 54.13 17.13
C LYS A 3 38.35 52.74 16.48
N ARG A 4 38.14 51.68 17.27
CA ARG A 4 38.02 50.29 16.78
C ARG A 4 36.66 50.14 16.09
N ARG A 5 36.65 49.78 14.81
CA ARG A 5 35.43 49.33 14.11
C ARG A 5 35.40 47.80 14.17
N LEU A 6 34.47 47.29 14.96
CA LEU A 6 34.12 45.88 15.07
C LEU A 6 33.15 45.55 13.92
N PHE A 7 33.54 44.68 13.00
CA PHE A 7 32.64 44.10 12.01
C PHE A 7 32.22 42.71 12.49
N VAL A 8 30.95 42.57 12.86
CA VAL A 8 30.32 41.28 13.17
C VAL A 8 29.83 40.69 11.86
N ALA A 9 30.42 39.59 11.41
CA ALA A 9 29.93 38.81 10.27
C ALA A 9 28.84 37.85 10.76
N LEU A 10 27.59 38.09 10.34
CA LEU A 10 26.49 37.14 10.48
C LEU A 10 26.75 35.96 9.54
N GLY A 11 27.11 34.81 10.11
CA GLY A 11 27.14 33.53 9.41
C GLY A 11 25.71 33.00 9.23
N ILE A 12 25.22 32.99 7.99
CA ILE A 12 23.94 32.37 7.64
C ILE A 12 24.20 30.87 7.52
N ALA A 13 23.83 30.10 8.54
CA ALA A 13 23.88 28.64 8.49
C ALA A 13 22.83 28.13 7.48
N GLY A 14 23.30 27.49 6.41
CA GLY A 14 22.46 26.86 5.40
C GLY A 14 21.61 25.75 6.01
N VAL A 15 20.31 25.80 5.74
CA VAL A 15 19.37 24.75 6.10
C VAL A 15 19.64 23.57 5.17
N VAL A 16 20.26 22.51 5.69
CA VAL A 16 20.37 21.24 4.96
C VAL A 16 18.97 20.65 4.91
N GLY A 17 18.32 20.75 3.75
CA GLY A 17 17.03 20.10 3.51
C GLY A 17 17.21 18.59 3.63
N ALA A 18 16.59 17.99 4.66
CA ALA A 18 16.48 16.56 4.77
C ALA A 18 15.67 16.05 3.58
N THR A 19 16.32 15.40 2.62
CA THR A 19 15.64 14.55 1.65
C THR A 19 15.00 13.41 2.44
N VAL A 20 13.69 13.53 2.69
CA VAL A 20 12.85 12.37 3.01
C VAL A 20 12.99 11.43 1.82
N LEU A 21 13.81 10.39 1.96
CA LEU A 21 13.78 9.24 1.08
C LEU A 21 12.34 8.74 1.14
N ASN A 22 11.57 9.02 0.09
CA ASN A 22 10.20 8.56 0.00
C ASN A 22 10.27 7.02 0.00
N PRO A 23 9.90 6.33 1.09
CA PRO A 23 10.04 4.87 1.15
C PRO A 23 9.13 4.19 0.11
N ALA A 24 8.23 4.95 -0.51
CA ALA A 24 7.39 4.50 -1.59
C ALA A 24 8.16 4.03 -2.84
N ALA A 25 9.42 4.43 -3.05
CA ALA A 25 10.22 3.97 -4.19
C ALA A 25 11.12 2.75 -3.87
N ALA A 26 11.33 2.42 -2.58
CA ALA A 26 12.34 1.46 -2.16
C ALA A 26 11.90 -0.01 -2.23
N GLN A 27 10.65 -0.29 -2.60
CA GLN A 27 10.11 -1.65 -2.71
C GLN A 27 9.60 -1.93 -4.13
N ALA A 28 10.50 -1.81 -5.09
CA ALA A 28 10.53 -2.71 -6.25
C ALA A 28 11.36 -3.97 -5.90
N ALA A 29 11.33 -4.39 -4.63
CA ALA A 29 11.85 -5.68 -4.19
C ALA A 29 11.15 -6.77 -5.01
N SER A 30 11.90 -7.78 -5.47
CA SER A 30 11.46 -8.90 -6.29
C SER A 30 10.00 -9.28 -6.04
N LEU A 31 9.13 -8.80 -6.92
CA LEU A 31 7.69 -8.95 -6.76
C LEU A 31 7.34 -10.43 -6.80
N THR A 32 6.84 -10.98 -5.68
CA THR A 32 6.34 -12.35 -5.65
C THR A 32 4.88 -12.35 -6.11
N CYS A 33 4.68 -12.45 -7.42
CA CYS A 33 3.35 -12.53 -8.01
C CYS A 33 2.75 -13.93 -7.79
N ILE A 34 1.66 -14.02 -7.02
CA ILE A 34 0.97 -15.29 -6.71
C ILE A 34 -0.24 -15.57 -7.63
N GLY A 35 -0.50 -14.67 -8.59
CA GLY A 35 -1.63 -14.73 -9.52
C GLY A 35 -2.30 -13.36 -9.69
N THR A 36 -3.47 -13.31 -10.31
CA THR A 36 -4.25 -12.07 -10.52
C THR A 36 -5.24 -11.78 -9.37
N SER A 37 -5.40 -12.70 -8.43
CA SER A 37 -6.38 -12.64 -7.35
C SER A 37 -6.00 -13.54 -6.17
N PHE A 38 -6.54 -13.25 -4.98
CA PHE A 38 -6.44 -14.11 -3.81
C PHE A 38 -7.80 -14.29 -3.12
N ALA A 39 -8.08 -15.51 -2.65
CA ALA A 39 -9.29 -15.86 -1.89
C ALA A 39 -9.00 -16.22 -0.43
N GLY A 40 -7.72 -16.37 -0.07
CA GLY A 40 -7.24 -16.63 1.29
C GLY A 40 -6.41 -15.46 1.80
N THR A 41 -5.20 -15.75 2.24
CA THR A 41 -4.26 -14.75 2.75
C THR A 41 -3.21 -14.38 1.70
N LEU A 42 -3.04 -13.08 1.47
CA LEU A 42 -1.89 -12.47 0.81
C LEU A 42 -0.90 -12.04 1.89
N GLY A 43 0.18 -12.80 2.03
CA GLY A 43 1.21 -12.57 3.03
C GLY A 43 2.11 -11.38 2.69
N THR A 44 2.95 -11.00 3.66
CA THR A 44 3.94 -9.94 3.49
C THR A 44 4.84 -10.19 2.27
N ASP A 45 5.09 -9.13 1.51
CA ASP A 45 5.82 -9.08 0.24
C ASP A 45 5.24 -9.94 -0.89
N GLN A 46 4.06 -10.54 -0.70
CA GLN A 46 3.32 -11.18 -1.77
C GLN A 46 2.46 -10.17 -2.51
N SER A 47 2.27 -10.43 -3.80
CA SER A 47 1.50 -9.57 -4.69
C SER A 47 0.55 -10.36 -5.57
N ILE A 48 -0.61 -9.76 -5.86
CA ILE A 48 -1.37 -10.12 -7.06
C ILE A 48 -0.99 -9.19 -8.20
N CYS A 49 -0.85 -9.72 -9.40
CA CYS A 49 -0.28 -9.02 -10.55
C CYS A 49 -1.11 -9.28 -11.80
N ASN A 50 -1.36 -8.23 -12.59
CA ASN A 50 -2.01 -8.34 -13.89
C ASN A 50 -1.48 -7.25 -14.84
N GLY A 51 -0.71 -7.68 -15.85
CA GLY A 51 0.02 -6.76 -16.72
C GLY A 51 0.99 -5.89 -15.92
N ASN A 52 0.91 -4.57 -16.11
CA ASN A 52 1.75 -3.58 -15.45
C ASN A 52 1.20 -3.14 -14.08
N HIS A 53 0.23 -3.86 -13.50
CA HIS A 53 -0.40 -3.46 -12.25
C HIS A 53 -0.28 -4.56 -11.22
N TYR A 54 0.01 -4.18 -9.99
CA TYR A 54 0.12 -5.13 -8.89
C TYR A 54 -0.37 -4.54 -7.58
N VAL A 55 -0.97 -5.39 -6.77
CA VAL A 55 -1.37 -5.08 -5.40
C VAL A 55 -0.48 -5.90 -4.47
N THR A 56 0.32 -5.22 -3.66
CA THR A 56 1.32 -5.83 -2.78
C THR A 56 0.97 -5.57 -1.33
N MET A 57 1.04 -6.61 -0.51
CA MET A 57 1.05 -6.47 0.94
C MET A 57 2.48 -6.15 1.38
N GLN A 58 2.80 -4.89 1.60
CA GLN A 58 4.17 -4.44 1.85
C GLN A 58 4.67 -4.82 3.25
N THR A 59 5.99 -4.98 3.42
CA THR A 59 6.65 -5.17 4.74
C THR A 59 6.22 -4.21 5.85
N ASN A 60 5.90 -2.95 5.50
CA ASN A 60 5.47 -1.92 6.44
C ASN A 60 4.01 -2.10 6.93
N GLY A 61 3.29 -3.07 6.38
CA GLY A 61 1.90 -3.36 6.71
C GLY A 61 0.86 -2.60 5.89
N ASP A 62 1.26 -1.97 4.79
CA ASP A 62 0.36 -1.29 3.87
C ASP A 62 0.02 -2.18 2.67
N LEU A 63 -1.25 -2.24 2.28
CA LEU A 63 -1.70 -2.93 1.07
C LEU A 63 -1.82 -1.89 -0.05
N VAL A 64 -0.95 -1.99 -1.06
CA VAL A 64 -0.75 -0.91 -2.03
C VAL A 64 -0.93 -1.42 -3.46
N LEU A 65 -1.76 -0.73 -4.24
CA LEU A 65 -1.85 -0.87 -5.69
C LEU A 65 -0.83 0.05 -6.35
N ARG A 66 -0.02 -0.49 -7.27
CA ARG A 66 0.96 0.26 -8.04
C ARG A 66 0.89 -0.03 -9.53
N GLU A 67 1.30 0.97 -10.30
CA GLU A 67 1.66 0.84 -11.71
C GLU A 67 3.18 0.57 -11.81
N GLY A 68 3.57 -0.52 -12.47
CA GLY A 68 4.94 -1.00 -12.56
C GLY A 68 5.91 -0.08 -13.30
N PRO A 69 5.59 0.44 -14.50
CA PRO A 69 6.48 1.34 -15.22
C PRO A 69 6.90 2.58 -14.44
N SER A 70 5.98 3.17 -13.68
CA SER A 70 6.22 4.40 -12.92
C SER A 70 6.57 4.15 -11.45
N GLY A 71 6.29 2.94 -10.94
CA GLY A 71 6.31 2.61 -9.52
C GLY A 71 5.27 3.38 -8.69
N ARG A 72 4.40 4.17 -9.33
CA ARG A 72 3.46 5.08 -8.66
C ARG A 72 2.41 4.28 -7.88
N ALA A 73 2.19 4.66 -6.63
CA ALA A 73 1.07 4.15 -5.86
C ALA A 73 -0.23 4.83 -6.32
N CYS A 74 -1.18 4.02 -6.76
CA CYS A 74 -2.51 4.46 -7.21
C CYS A 74 -3.56 4.32 -6.09
N TYR A 75 -3.33 3.40 -5.17
CA TYR A 75 -4.12 3.23 -3.96
C TYR A 75 -3.24 2.66 -2.84
N ALA A 76 -3.53 3.04 -1.59
CA ALA A 76 -2.93 2.48 -0.39
C ALA A 76 -4.02 2.33 0.68
N SER A 77 -3.96 1.26 1.49
CA SER A 77 -4.88 1.08 2.61
C SER A 77 -4.62 2.04 3.76
N GLY A 78 -3.43 2.65 3.82
CA GLY A 78 -3.04 3.58 4.88
C GLY A 78 -2.77 2.87 6.20
N THR A 79 -2.52 1.56 6.15
CA THR A 79 -2.27 0.73 7.33
C THR A 79 -0.78 0.66 7.61
N ARG A 80 -0.42 0.46 8.89
CA ARG A 80 0.96 0.23 9.30
C ARG A 80 1.05 -0.83 10.38
N GLY A 81 1.86 -1.84 10.11
CA GLY A 81 2.18 -2.91 11.05
C GLY A 81 3.13 -3.92 10.43
N ALA A 82 4.25 -4.16 11.09
CA ALA A 82 5.29 -5.03 10.57
C ALA A 82 4.74 -6.46 10.34
N ASN A 83 5.16 -7.07 9.22
CA ASN A 83 4.78 -8.44 8.84
C ASN A 83 3.27 -8.66 8.79
N ALA A 84 2.50 -7.63 8.40
CA ALA A 84 1.07 -7.79 8.25
C ALA A 84 0.70 -8.61 7.02
N ALA A 85 -0.47 -9.23 7.07
CA ALA A 85 -1.04 -10.01 5.99
C ALA A 85 -2.49 -9.57 5.71
N ALA A 86 -2.89 -9.63 4.45
CA ALA A 86 -4.24 -9.31 4.00
C ALA A 86 -5.05 -10.59 3.76
N THR A 87 -6.16 -10.78 4.46
CA THR A 87 -6.98 -12.01 4.33
C THR A 87 -8.38 -11.68 3.83
N PHE A 88 -8.76 -12.30 2.70
CA PHE A 88 -10.10 -12.19 2.16
C PHE A 88 -11.10 -13.00 3.01
N ASN A 89 -12.23 -12.38 3.30
CA ASN A 89 -13.34 -12.96 4.02
C ASN A 89 -14.60 -12.78 3.18
N GLN A 90 -15.17 -13.89 2.72
CA GLN A 90 -16.35 -13.85 1.87
C GLN A 90 -17.57 -13.23 2.58
N ASN A 91 -17.76 -13.51 3.87
CA ASN A 91 -18.88 -13.01 4.68
C ASN A 91 -20.26 -13.15 4.00
N ILE A 92 -20.73 -14.39 3.89
CA ILE A 92 -21.93 -14.78 3.13
C ILE A 92 -23.21 -14.03 3.58
N VAL A 93 -23.29 -13.65 4.86
CA VAL A 93 -24.46 -12.97 5.47
C VAL A 93 -24.35 -11.45 5.36
N GLY A 94 -23.23 -10.91 4.89
CA GLY A 94 -22.99 -9.47 4.81
C GLY A 94 -22.23 -9.09 3.54
N THR A 95 -21.35 -8.10 3.67
CA THR A 95 -20.43 -7.72 2.58
C THR A 95 -19.09 -8.40 2.78
N PRO A 96 -18.43 -8.85 1.69
CA PRO A 96 -17.10 -9.41 1.77
C PRO A 96 -16.13 -8.32 2.18
N TYR A 97 -15.01 -8.71 2.80
CA TYR A 97 -13.99 -7.76 3.21
C TYR A 97 -12.61 -8.40 3.18
N VAL A 98 -11.59 -7.55 3.18
CA VAL A 98 -10.21 -7.95 3.43
C VAL A 98 -9.79 -7.37 4.77
N ASP A 99 -9.37 -8.23 5.70
CA ASP A 99 -8.73 -7.80 6.94
C ASP A 99 -7.23 -7.71 6.75
N ILE A 100 -6.62 -6.66 7.31
CA ILE A 100 -5.17 -6.50 7.39
C ILE A 100 -4.78 -6.70 8.85
N VAL A 101 -4.00 -7.75 9.11
CA VAL A 101 -3.65 -8.17 10.46
C VAL A 101 -2.14 -8.24 10.59
N SER A 102 -1.61 -7.57 11.60
CA SER A 102 -0.22 -7.68 12.06
C SER A 102 -0.15 -8.67 13.23
N PRO A 103 0.82 -9.60 13.26
CA PRO A 103 0.99 -10.51 14.39
C PRO A 103 1.19 -9.81 15.74
N SER A 104 1.81 -8.63 15.75
CA SER A 104 2.12 -7.87 16.98
C SER A 104 1.05 -6.87 17.39
N GLN A 105 0.17 -6.46 16.48
CA GLN A 105 -0.83 -5.40 16.71
C GLN A 105 -2.27 -5.86 16.52
N GLY A 106 -2.49 -7.09 16.04
CA GLY A 106 -3.81 -7.57 15.67
C GLY A 106 -4.32 -6.91 14.38
N ARG A 107 -5.64 -6.72 14.27
CA ARG A 107 -6.26 -6.11 13.08
C ARG A 107 -5.96 -4.62 13.01
N ILE A 108 -5.17 -4.22 12.02
CA ILE A 108 -4.77 -2.83 11.77
C ILE A 108 -5.61 -2.15 10.67
N GLY A 109 -6.38 -2.91 9.91
CA GLY A 109 -7.31 -2.35 8.92
C GLY A 109 -8.32 -3.35 8.38
N ARG A 110 -9.37 -2.83 7.75
CA ARG A 110 -10.38 -3.59 7.03
C ARG A 110 -10.82 -2.83 5.79
N ILE A 111 -10.84 -3.52 4.65
CA ILE A 111 -11.29 -2.96 3.38
C ILE A 111 -12.58 -3.66 2.96
N MET A 112 -13.67 -2.90 2.88
CA MET A 112 -15.00 -3.44 2.56
C MET A 112 -15.19 -3.60 1.06
N GLY A 113 -15.52 -4.80 0.62
CA GLY A 113 -15.94 -5.15 -0.75
C GLY A 113 -17.45 -5.14 -0.94
N ALA A 114 -17.92 -5.81 -2.01
CA ALA A 114 -19.35 -6.03 -2.24
C ALA A 114 -19.65 -7.40 -2.87
N HIS A 115 -20.83 -7.92 -2.57
CA HIS A 115 -21.49 -8.98 -3.34
C HIS A 115 -22.39 -8.37 -4.42
N ARG A 116 -22.83 -9.19 -5.38
CA ARG A 116 -23.88 -8.82 -6.33
C ARG A 116 -24.88 -9.96 -6.42
N THR A 117 -26.00 -9.89 -5.70
CA THR A 117 -27.02 -10.94 -5.69
C THR A 117 -27.46 -11.32 -7.12
N PRO A 118 -27.51 -12.62 -7.48
CA PRO A 118 -27.29 -13.81 -6.64
C PRO A 118 -25.82 -14.26 -6.51
N HIS A 119 -24.87 -13.54 -7.09
CA HIS A 119 -23.46 -13.88 -7.14
C HIS A 119 -22.69 -13.35 -5.92
N LEU A 120 -22.25 -14.29 -5.08
CA LEU A 120 -21.32 -13.98 -4.00
C LEU A 120 -19.93 -13.69 -4.57
N ALA A 121 -19.21 -12.81 -3.87
CA ALA A 121 -17.80 -12.55 -4.14
C ALA A 121 -16.97 -13.75 -3.68
N THR A 122 -15.89 -14.06 -4.37
CA THR A 122 -15.03 -15.20 -4.04
C THR A 122 -13.57 -14.82 -3.82
N ASN A 123 -13.18 -13.60 -4.14
CA ASN A 123 -11.79 -13.15 -4.04
C ASN A 123 -11.65 -11.62 -4.01
N ALA A 124 -10.43 -11.18 -3.76
CA ALA A 124 -9.92 -9.87 -4.15
C ALA A 124 -9.00 -10.01 -5.38
N SER A 125 -9.05 -9.07 -6.31
CA SER A 125 -8.37 -9.20 -7.61
C SER A 125 -7.88 -7.87 -8.19
N VAL A 126 -6.89 -7.96 -9.08
CA VAL A 126 -6.42 -6.85 -9.90
C VAL A 126 -6.58 -7.19 -11.38
N ASN A 127 -7.08 -6.24 -12.18
CA ASN A 127 -7.24 -6.43 -13.61
C ASN A 127 -6.17 -5.69 -14.43
N SER A 128 -6.12 -5.97 -15.73
CA SER A 128 -5.15 -5.36 -16.65
C SER A 128 -5.33 -3.85 -16.85
N ARG A 129 -6.46 -3.28 -16.40
CA ARG A 129 -6.75 -1.84 -16.43
C ARG A 129 -6.24 -1.11 -15.17
N GLY A 130 -5.60 -1.82 -14.25
CA GLY A 130 -5.09 -1.22 -13.02
C GLY A 130 -6.15 -1.00 -11.96
N GLU A 131 -7.26 -1.75 -11.99
CA GLU A 131 -8.30 -1.65 -10.99
C GLU A 131 -8.15 -2.76 -9.95
N PHE A 132 -8.16 -2.38 -8.67
CA PHE A 132 -8.21 -3.31 -7.55
C PHE A 132 -9.65 -3.48 -7.05
N TRP A 133 -10.10 -4.73 -6.96
CA TRP A 133 -11.46 -5.10 -6.59
C TRP A 133 -11.49 -6.05 -5.40
N ILE A 134 -12.49 -5.89 -4.53
CA ILE A 134 -12.86 -6.90 -3.53
C ILE A 134 -14.29 -7.33 -3.83
N GLY A 135 -14.43 -8.54 -4.36
CA GLY A 135 -15.68 -8.98 -4.98
C GLY A 135 -16.08 -8.06 -6.13
N TYR A 136 -17.27 -7.46 -6.01
CA TYR A 136 -17.87 -6.60 -7.02
C TYR A 136 -17.71 -5.10 -6.72
N LYS A 137 -16.84 -4.73 -5.76
CA LYS A 137 -16.56 -3.33 -5.46
C LYS A 137 -15.13 -2.96 -5.83
N LYS A 138 -15.00 -1.90 -6.63
CA LYS A 138 -13.73 -1.27 -6.93
C LYS A 138 -13.23 -0.52 -5.70
N ILE A 139 -12.01 -0.82 -5.28
CA ILE A 139 -11.36 -0.22 -4.12
C ILE A 139 -10.45 0.92 -4.53
N GLY A 140 -9.65 0.71 -5.58
CA GLY A 140 -8.68 1.67 -6.08
C GLY A 140 -8.39 1.45 -7.56
N TYR A 141 -7.79 2.44 -8.21
CA TYR A 141 -7.43 2.37 -9.61
C TYR A 141 -6.23 3.27 -9.93
N CYS A 142 -5.43 2.83 -10.89
CA CYS A 142 -4.60 3.69 -11.74
C CYS A 142 -5.46 4.14 -12.94
#